data_AF-A0A1Q7P884-F1
#
_entry.id   AF-A0A1Q7P884-F1
#
_cell.length_a   1.000
_cell.length_b   1.000
_cell.length_c   1.000
_cell.angle_alpha   90.00
_cell.angle_beta   90.00
_cell.angle_gamma   90.00
#
_symmetry.space_group_name_H-M   'P 1'
#
loop_
_entity.id
_entity.type
_entity.pdbx_description
1 polymer ?
#
loop_
_entity_poly.entity_id
_entity_poly.type
_entity_poly.pdbx_seq_one_letter_code
_entity_poly.pdbx_strand_id
1 'polypeptide(L)'
;MSIPVYLDLVAMVAPALSIWLLLRQKQSFVGIARHNLIRLNIYFFLILAADIDRILSQSIIATYVMLVGFSLIAMNFGHAAAVVQFCPEARTLGESLKIIFKKTILFPLYLLILGIWLAVTLTFEPVTSSLTMYGNEAYVLPAFPIWYIALTVAVAAPIVLYPSLLLLSSLNRAQTSYTRNSLLLMLSSWLCFPTVGLVVFFLLSPVIPFSYELGLIISSALYCLLAVSIRTLPGTTRFLKSSLFPQSLIKFGKRYLVLHDTSTRSISFLSSAFRSTIEAGAKVVLRSPATWLVEGLSRNDSRFKEWTENGKFVTSSTSSDDRRSGKEGLSDKFGLSQTATVFVKELERQDLQGAMISIKTESRNEPEAEVLLLESSQAPRPQVADFLQKNGDVELVNLSEASDPFSALVNLDHAKIEGSKILLEYSSNSNFEDLVRKFFDEGIANAEMCTLFTSKSSKLYRALKGKRMVRMVAASSMVSAPDESPDGEIQIPDKELGLVTSLMTDLFENNRSVALSFVFDSITELIRGERWEQVYSGIKQLIELLSPSTVTAIFLVNKETTEERFLGALRGLFSVQMSLDDTEGQALRVVKAEF
;
A
#
# COMPACT_ATOMS: atom_id res chain seq x y z
N MET A 1 -2.54 -11.28 -50.29
CA MET A 1 -2.96 -11.38 -48.88
C MET A 1 -4.37 -10.84 -48.79
N SER A 2 -5.28 -11.56 -48.12
CA SER A 2 -6.65 -11.10 -47.90
C SER A 2 -6.66 -9.93 -46.90
N ILE A 3 -7.61 -9.01 -47.03
CA ILE A 3 -7.83 -7.86 -46.12
C ILE A 3 -7.78 -8.26 -44.63
N PRO A 4 -8.40 -9.36 -44.15
CA PRO A 4 -8.37 -9.74 -42.73
C PRO A 4 -6.95 -10.06 -42.22
N VAL A 5 -6.09 -10.68 -43.03
CA VAL A 5 -4.69 -10.95 -42.64
C VAL A 5 -3.91 -9.65 -42.42
N TYR A 6 -4.21 -8.61 -43.20
CA TYR A 6 -3.60 -7.28 -42.97
C TYR A 6 -4.09 -6.66 -41.66
N LEU A 7 -5.36 -6.83 -41.30
CA LEU A 7 -5.92 -6.31 -40.05
C LEU A 7 -5.29 -7.01 -38.83
N ASP A 8 -5.05 -8.32 -38.90
CA ASP A 8 -4.35 -9.05 -37.84
C ASP A 8 -2.88 -8.65 -37.70
N LEU A 9 -2.19 -8.42 -38.81
CA LEU A 9 -0.82 -7.90 -38.80
C LEU A 9 -0.75 -6.50 -38.18
N VAL A 10 -1.76 -5.65 -38.42
CA VAL A 10 -1.88 -4.36 -37.73
C VAL A 10 -2.15 -4.56 -36.24
N ALA A 11 -3.01 -5.51 -35.87
CA ALA A 11 -3.30 -5.85 -34.47
C ALA A 11 -2.06 -6.38 -33.71
N MET A 12 -1.05 -6.92 -34.40
CA MET A 12 0.22 -7.37 -33.78
C MET A 12 1.14 -6.22 -33.35
N VAL A 13 0.97 -5.01 -33.88
CA VAL A 13 1.88 -3.87 -33.60
C VAL A 13 1.78 -3.42 -32.14
N ALA A 14 0.58 -3.28 -31.59
CA ALA A 14 0.41 -2.76 -30.22
C ALA A 14 0.93 -3.72 -29.13
N PRO A 15 0.71 -5.05 -29.21
CA PRO A 15 1.28 -6.02 -28.29
C PRO A 15 2.81 -6.12 -28.44
N ALA A 16 3.35 -5.93 -29.65
CA ALA A 16 4.81 -5.88 -29.84
C ALA A 16 5.42 -4.67 -29.14
N LEU A 17 4.80 -3.49 -29.30
CA LEU A 17 5.17 -2.27 -28.59
C LEU A 17 5.04 -2.45 -27.08
N SER A 18 3.96 -3.06 -26.61
CA SER A 18 3.70 -3.40 -25.21
C SER A 18 4.81 -4.28 -24.61
N ILE A 19 5.19 -5.38 -25.27
CA ILE A 19 6.30 -6.23 -24.84
C ILE A 19 7.61 -5.44 -24.83
N TRP A 20 7.90 -4.67 -25.88
CA TRP A 20 9.11 -3.85 -25.95
C TRP A 20 9.19 -2.82 -24.81
N LEU A 21 8.07 -2.17 -24.49
CA LEU A 21 7.96 -1.24 -23.36
C LEU A 21 8.19 -1.98 -22.03
N LEU A 22 7.53 -3.12 -21.81
CA LEU A 22 7.69 -3.94 -20.61
C LEU A 22 9.13 -4.47 -20.47
N LEU A 23 9.81 -4.77 -21.58
CA LEU A 23 11.20 -5.24 -21.57
C LEU A 23 12.18 -4.14 -21.18
N ARG A 24 11.96 -2.90 -21.66
CA ARG A 24 12.79 -1.72 -21.36
C ARG A 24 12.55 -1.12 -19.98
N GLN A 25 11.41 -1.40 -19.35
CA GLN A 25 11.12 -0.96 -17.98
C GLN A 25 11.97 -1.73 -16.96
N LYS A 26 12.61 -1.01 -16.03
CA LYS A 26 13.04 -1.59 -14.75
C LYS A 26 11.79 -1.97 -13.93
N GLN A 27 11.92 -3.00 -13.08
CA GLN A 27 10.86 -3.74 -12.37
C GLN A 27 9.54 -2.98 -12.11
N SER A 28 8.40 -3.65 -12.38
CA SER A 28 7.06 -3.08 -12.27
C SER A 28 6.67 -2.68 -10.84
N PHE A 29 6.09 -1.48 -10.70
CA PHE A 29 5.71 -0.84 -9.43
C PHE A 29 4.36 -1.28 -8.84
N VAL A 30 3.54 -2.06 -9.56
CA VAL A 30 2.15 -2.36 -9.16
C VAL A 30 2.00 -3.74 -8.48
N GLY A 31 3.10 -4.46 -8.21
CA GLY A 31 3.08 -5.79 -7.58
C GLY A 31 2.58 -6.89 -8.52
N ILE A 32 2.05 -6.50 -9.68
CA ILE A 32 1.89 -7.37 -10.84
C ILE A 32 3.28 -7.69 -11.31
N ALA A 33 3.66 -8.96 -11.16
CA ALA A 33 4.87 -9.46 -11.76
C ALA A 33 4.84 -9.07 -13.24
N ARG A 34 5.83 -8.28 -13.69
CA ARG A 34 6.06 -7.97 -15.12
C ARG A 34 5.86 -9.20 -16.01
N HIS A 35 6.26 -10.36 -15.50
CA HIS A 35 6.05 -11.67 -16.09
C HIS A 35 4.58 -12.01 -16.42
N ASN A 36 3.60 -11.63 -15.58
CA ASN A 36 2.19 -11.87 -15.85
C ASN A 36 1.69 -11.08 -17.07
N LEU A 37 2.08 -9.81 -17.21
CA LEU A 37 1.72 -9.00 -18.39
C LEU A 37 2.48 -9.41 -19.63
N ILE A 38 3.75 -9.81 -19.50
CA ILE A 38 4.49 -10.40 -20.61
C ILE A 38 3.76 -11.65 -21.10
N ARG A 39 3.38 -12.57 -20.20
CA ARG A 39 2.60 -13.77 -20.55
C ARG A 39 1.26 -13.41 -21.19
N LEU A 40 0.57 -12.40 -20.68
CA LEU A 40 -0.71 -11.93 -21.21
C LEU A 40 -0.57 -11.47 -22.68
N ASN A 41 0.46 -10.68 -22.99
CA ASN A 41 0.77 -10.28 -24.36
C ASN A 41 1.21 -11.47 -25.23
N ILE A 42 1.98 -12.42 -24.69
CA ILE A 42 2.37 -13.66 -25.40
C ILE A 42 1.13 -14.50 -25.75
N TYR A 43 0.19 -14.68 -24.83
CA TYR A 43 -1.06 -15.40 -25.09
C TYR A 43 -1.91 -14.69 -26.13
N PHE A 44 -1.94 -13.35 -26.12
CA PHE A 44 -2.63 -12.59 -27.15
C PHE A 44 -1.96 -12.72 -28.53
N PHE A 45 -0.62 -12.76 -28.60
CA PHE A 45 0.10 -13.08 -29.84
C PHE A 45 -0.25 -14.47 -30.38
N LEU A 46 -0.40 -15.46 -29.50
CA LEU A 46 -0.83 -16.79 -29.89
C LEU A 46 -2.23 -16.79 -30.51
N ILE A 47 -3.16 -15.97 -30.00
CA ILE A 47 -4.49 -15.79 -30.60
C ILE A 47 -4.38 -15.17 -32.00
N LEU A 48 -3.61 -14.09 -32.16
CA LEU A 48 -3.43 -13.44 -33.48
C LEU A 48 -2.76 -14.37 -34.50
N ALA A 49 -1.75 -15.14 -34.08
CA ALA A 49 -1.09 -16.10 -34.95
C ALA A 49 -2.04 -17.24 -35.36
N ALA A 50 -2.86 -17.72 -34.43
CA ALA A 50 -3.90 -18.70 -34.71
C ALA A 50 -4.99 -18.15 -35.64
N ASP A 51 -5.38 -16.88 -35.52
CA ASP A 51 -6.36 -16.29 -36.43
C ASP A 51 -5.83 -16.16 -37.87
N ILE A 52 -4.56 -15.74 -38.02
CA ILE A 52 -3.89 -15.72 -39.33
C ILE A 52 -3.83 -17.14 -39.93
N ASP A 53 -3.49 -18.15 -39.14
CA ASP A 53 -3.51 -19.55 -39.60
C ASP A 53 -4.94 -19.98 -39.99
N ARG A 54 -5.96 -19.66 -39.18
CA ARG A 54 -7.36 -19.93 -39.50
C ARG A 54 -7.74 -19.34 -40.86
N ILE A 55 -7.34 -18.10 -41.16
CA ILE A 55 -7.67 -17.44 -42.42
C ILE A 55 -6.90 -18.07 -43.60
N LEU A 56 -5.62 -18.45 -43.40
CA LEU A 56 -4.76 -18.93 -44.47
C LEU A 56 -4.96 -20.43 -44.79
N SER A 57 -5.08 -21.27 -43.76
CA SER A 57 -5.22 -22.72 -43.88
C SER A 57 -6.67 -23.20 -43.81
N GLN A 58 -7.63 -22.31 -43.50
CA GLN A 58 -9.04 -22.65 -43.27
C GLN A 58 -9.21 -23.75 -42.20
N SER A 59 -8.25 -23.85 -41.27
CA SER A 59 -8.22 -24.93 -40.30
C SER A 59 -9.17 -24.65 -39.12
N ILE A 60 -9.99 -25.64 -38.78
CA ILE A 60 -10.85 -25.60 -37.60
C ILE A 60 -10.00 -25.66 -36.32
N ILE A 61 -8.85 -26.36 -36.39
CA ILE A 61 -7.90 -26.52 -35.29
C ILE A 61 -7.39 -25.16 -34.80
N ALA A 62 -7.12 -24.21 -35.70
CA ALA A 62 -6.72 -22.86 -35.34
C ALA A 62 -7.76 -22.13 -34.46
N THR A 63 -9.05 -22.40 -34.67
CA THR A 63 -10.13 -21.83 -33.84
C THR A 63 -10.08 -22.38 -32.40
N TYR A 64 -9.77 -23.66 -32.22
CA TYR A 64 -9.55 -24.22 -30.88
C TYR A 64 -8.31 -23.63 -30.19
N VAL A 65 -7.23 -23.39 -30.94
CA VAL A 65 -6.03 -22.73 -30.42
C VAL A 65 -6.36 -21.30 -29.93
N MET A 66 -7.22 -20.56 -30.63
CA MET A 66 -7.71 -19.26 -30.16
C MET A 66 -8.51 -19.37 -28.86
N LEU A 67 -9.43 -20.33 -28.75
CA LEU A 67 -10.24 -20.55 -27.54
C LEU A 67 -9.38 -20.93 -26.33
N VAL A 68 -8.35 -21.77 -26.54
CA VAL A 68 -7.32 -22.06 -25.53
C VAL A 68 -6.58 -20.77 -25.13
N GLY A 69 -6.19 -19.94 -26.10
CA GLY A 69 -5.57 -18.64 -25.86
C GLY A 69 -6.42 -17.73 -24.98
N PHE A 70 -7.73 -17.61 -25.24
CA PHE A 70 -8.66 -16.83 -24.42
C PHE A 70 -8.73 -17.36 -22.98
N SER A 71 -8.73 -18.68 -22.78
CA SER A 71 -8.72 -19.30 -21.46
C SER A 71 -7.43 -18.95 -20.67
N LEU A 72 -6.27 -18.94 -21.34
CA LEU A 72 -4.98 -18.61 -20.74
C LEU A 72 -4.89 -17.13 -20.35
N ILE A 73 -5.46 -16.25 -21.17
CA ILE A 73 -5.58 -14.82 -20.85
C ILE A 73 -6.42 -14.61 -19.60
N ALA A 74 -7.62 -15.21 -19.55
CA ALA A 74 -8.51 -15.10 -18.41
C ALA A 74 -7.82 -15.63 -17.14
N MET A 75 -7.26 -16.84 -17.19
CA MET A 75 -6.51 -17.44 -16.08
C MET A 75 -5.40 -16.51 -15.56
N ASN A 76 -4.57 -15.96 -16.45
CA ASN A 76 -3.46 -15.10 -16.07
C ASN A 76 -3.94 -13.75 -15.53
N PHE A 77 -5.00 -13.17 -16.10
CA PHE A 77 -5.58 -11.93 -15.57
C PHE A 77 -6.20 -12.13 -14.19
N GLY A 78 -6.93 -13.23 -13.97
CA GLY A 78 -7.45 -13.60 -12.66
C GLY A 78 -6.36 -13.86 -11.62
N HIS A 79 -5.24 -14.47 -12.03
CA HIS A 79 -4.04 -14.60 -11.19
C HIS A 79 -3.43 -13.23 -10.87
N ALA A 80 -3.27 -12.35 -11.86
CA ALA A 80 -2.71 -11.01 -11.65
C ALA A 80 -3.56 -10.17 -10.68
N ALA A 81 -4.89 -10.21 -10.80
CA ALA A 81 -5.80 -9.54 -9.86
C ALA A 81 -5.68 -10.12 -8.43
N ALA A 82 -5.55 -11.44 -8.30
CA ALA A 82 -5.34 -12.09 -7.00
C ALA A 82 -3.97 -11.77 -6.38
N VAL A 83 -2.92 -11.65 -7.19
CA VAL A 83 -1.59 -11.21 -6.73
C VAL A 83 -1.65 -9.80 -6.16
N VAL A 84 -2.29 -8.87 -6.87
CA VAL A 84 -2.45 -7.47 -6.41
C VAL A 84 -3.13 -7.40 -5.05
N GLN A 85 -4.17 -8.20 -4.83
CA GLN A 85 -4.95 -8.13 -3.60
C GLN A 85 -4.34 -8.89 -2.41
N PHE A 86 -3.78 -10.08 -2.65
CA PHE A 86 -3.40 -10.99 -1.58
C PHE A 86 -1.89 -11.07 -1.34
N CYS A 87 -1.07 -10.89 -2.39
CA CYS A 87 0.36 -11.20 -2.39
C CYS A 87 1.20 -10.27 -3.29
N PRO A 88 1.17 -8.94 -3.11
CA PRO A 88 1.90 -8.02 -3.99
C PRO A 88 3.43 -8.22 -3.95
N GLU A 89 3.95 -8.91 -2.92
CA GLU A 89 5.37 -9.19 -2.72
C GLU A 89 5.87 -10.46 -3.42
N ALA A 90 4.97 -11.33 -3.89
CA ALA A 90 5.34 -12.62 -4.45
C ALA A 90 6.07 -12.46 -5.79
N ARG A 91 7.33 -12.89 -5.86
CA ARG A 91 8.17 -12.75 -7.06
C ARG A 91 8.02 -13.92 -8.02
N THR A 92 7.66 -15.09 -7.49
CA THR A 92 7.53 -16.31 -8.29
C THR A 92 6.07 -16.76 -8.41
N LEU A 93 5.78 -17.43 -9.52
CA LEU A 93 4.46 -18.02 -9.80
C LEU A 93 4.11 -19.05 -8.70
N GLY A 94 5.07 -19.91 -8.32
CA GLY A 94 4.86 -20.92 -7.28
C GLY A 94 4.54 -20.34 -5.90
N GLU A 95 5.27 -19.32 -5.46
CA GLU A 95 4.99 -18.64 -4.18
C GLU A 95 3.62 -17.98 -4.18
N SER A 96 3.29 -17.22 -5.24
CA SER A 96 1.99 -16.54 -5.33
C SER A 96 0.83 -17.53 -5.30
N LEU A 97 0.89 -18.62 -6.07
CA LEU A 97 -0.16 -19.64 -6.06
C LEU A 97 -0.32 -20.29 -4.67
N LYS A 98 0.80 -20.65 -4.02
CA LYS A 98 0.77 -21.28 -2.70
C LYS A 98 0.06 -20.40 -1.67
N ILE A 99 0.30 -19.09 -1.71
CA ILE A 99 -0.33 -18.14 -0.80
C ILE A 99 -1.80 -17.91 -1.18
N ILE A 100 -2.12 -17.74 -2.47
CA ILE A 100 -3.50 -17.51 -2.94
C ILE A 100 -4.41 -18.72 -2.62
N PHE A 101 -3.98 -19.94 -2.95
CA PHE A 101 -4.74 -21.16 -2.64
C PHE A 101 -4.98 -21.36 -1.14
N LYS A 102 -4.10 -20.81 -0.31
CA LYS A 102 -4.25 -20.87 1.14
C LYS A 102 -5.20 -19.78 1.66
N LYS A 103 -5.17 -18.58 1.07
CA LYS A 103 -5.93 -17.41 1.54
C LYS A 103 -7.39 -17.40 1.09
N THR A 104 -7.71 -17.91 -0.10
CA THR A 104 -9.10 -17.86 -0.60
C THR A 104 -9.49 -19.10 -1.40
N ILE A 105 -10.75 -19.51 -1.26
CA ILE A 105 -11.36 -20.60 -2.05
C ILE A 105 -11.93 -20.10 -3.40
N LEU A 106 -12.04 -18.78 -3.57
CA LEU A 106 -12.60 -18.19 -4.79
C LEU A 106 -11.69 -18.42 -6.00
N PHE A 107 -10.37 -18.40 -5.82
CA PHE A 107 -9.41 -18.66 -6.89
C PHE A 107 -9.46 -20.10 -7.44
N PRO A 108 -9.45 -21.18 -6.61
CA PRO A 108 -9.63 -22.53 -7.13
C PRO A 108 -11.00 -22.74 -7.79
N LEU A 109 -12.07 -22.14 -7.26
CA LEU A 109 -13.40 -22.19 -7.88
C LEU A 109 -13.39 -21.54 -9.26
N TYR A 110 -12.76 -20.36 -9.38
CA TYR A 110 -12.58 -19.66 -10.65
C TYR A 110 -11.83 -20.51 -11.68
N LEU A 111 -10.73 -21.16 -11.27
CA LEU A 111 -9.97 -22.06 -12.15
C LEU A 111 -10.77 -23.30 -12.55
N LEU A 112 -11.58 -23.85 -11.64
CA LEU A 112 -12.45 -24.99 -11.92
C LEU A 112 -13.52 -24.63 -12.96
N ILE A 113 -14.18 -23.47 -12.82
CA ILE A 113 -15.16 -22.99 -13.80
C ILE A 113 -14.53 -22.82 -15.18
N LEU A 114 -13.36 -22.17 -15.24
CA LEU A 114 -12.62 -21.96 -16.49
C LEU A 114 -12.13 -23.27 -17.10
N GLY A 115 -11.70 -24.23 -16.28
CA GLY A 115 -11.27 -25.56 -16.70
C GLY A 115 -12.42 -26.42 -17.23
N ILE A 116 -13.61 -26.36 -16.60
CA ILE A 116 -14.82 -27.06 -17.09
C ILE A 116 -15.23 -26.51 -18.46
N TRP A 117 -15.23 -25.18 -18.63
CA TRP A 117 -15.53 -24.58 -19.92
C TRP A 117 -14.56 -25.05 -21.01
N LEU A 118 -13.26 -25.01 -20.74
CA LEU A 118 -12.25 -25.49 -21.69
C LEU A 118 -12.41 -26.98 -22.02
N ALA A 119 -12.70 -27.82 -21.01
CA ALA A 119 -12.92 -29.25 -21.21
C ALA A 119 -14.16 -29.51 -22.08
N VAL A 120 -15.26 -28.79 -21.85
CA VAL A 120 -16.47 -28.90 -22.70
C VAL A 120 -16.18 -28.45 -24.13
N THR A 121 -15.44 -27.36 -24.31
CA THR A 121 -15.03 -26.87 -25.64
C THR A 121 -14.20 -27.89 -26.42
N LEU A 122 -13.27 -28.59 -25.76
CA LEU A 122 -12.39 -29.56 -26.41
C LEU A 122 -13.04 -30.94 -26.62
N THR A 123 -14.01 -31.33 -25.79
CA THR A 123 -14.63 -32.66 -25.84
C THR A 123 -15.83 -32.75 -26.77
N PHE A 124 -16.63 -31.69 -26.86
CA PHE A 124 -17.86 -31.68 -27.65
C PHE A 124 -17.70 -31.04 -29.04
N GLU A 125 -16.50 -30.55 -29.35
CA GLU A 125 -16.13 -29.95 -30.62
C GLU A 125 -17.22 -29.04 -31.25
N PRO A 126 -17.67 -27.98 -30.56
CA PRO A 126 -18.84 -27.19 -30.98
C PRO A 126 -18.57 -26.27 -32.18
N VAL A 127 -17.33 -26.17 -32.66
CA VAL A 127 -16.96 -25.27 -33.75
C VAL A 127 -17.40 -25.85 -35.08
N THR A 128 -18.31 -25.15 -35.76
CA THR A 128 -18.71 -25.44 -37.14
C THR A 128 -18.24 -24.32 -38.07
N SER A 129 -18.16 -24.57 -39.37
CA SER A 129 -17.89 -23.54 -40.36
C SER A 129 -19.19 -23.07 -41.01
N SER A 130 -19.40 -21.76 -41.02
CA SER A 130 -20.48 -21.12 -41.77
C SER A 130 -19.90 -20.30 -42.91
N LEU A 131 -20.58 -20.32 -44.05
CA LEU A 131 -20.15 -19.63 -45.26
C LEU A 131 -21.00 -18.36 -45.38
N THR A 132 -20.39 -17.21 -45.14
CA THR A 132 -21.04 -15.91 -45.22
C THR A 132 -20.56 -15.18 -46.46
N MET A 133 -21.49 -14.77 -47.32
CA MET A 133 -21.21 -14.00 -48.52
C MET A 133 -21.23 -12.51 -48.18
N TYR A 134 -20.12 -11.82 -48.42
CA TYR A 134 -20.04 -10.36 -48.36
C TYR A 134 -19.60 -9.82 -49.73
N GLY A 135 -20.55 -9.22 -50.45
CA GLY A 135 -20.32 -8.82 -51.84
C GLY A 135 -20.06 -10.03 -52.74
N ASN A 136 -18.95 -10.02 -53.48
CA ASN A 136 -18.56 -11.12 -54.39
C ASN A 136 -17.62 -12.14 -53.73
N GLU A 137 -17.29 -11.99 -52.44
CA GLU A 137 -16.36 -12.86 -51.73
C GLU A 137 -17.07 -13.66 -50.63
N ALA A 138 -16.77 -14.96 -50.60
CA ALA A 138 -17.26 -15.87 -49.57
C ALA A 138 -16.22 -16.00 -48.46
N TYR A 139 -16.64 -15.71 -47.23
CA TYR A 139 -15.82 -15.85 -46.03
C TYR A 139 -16.28 -17.05 -45.22
N VAL A 140 -15.31 -17.86 -44.76
CA VAL A 140 -15.56 -18.98 -43.84
C VAL A 140 -15.41 -18.47 -42.41
N LEU A 141 -16.52 -18.34 -41.69
CA LEU A 141 -16.56 -17.87 -40.31
C LEU A 141 -16.90 -19.03 -39.36
N PRO A 142 -16.28 -19.08 -38.17
CA PRO A 142 -16.66 -20.06 -37.15
C PRO A 142 -18.09 -19.77 -36.67
N ALA A 143 -18.93 -20.79 -36.69
CA ALA A 143 -20.29 -20.77 -36.17
C ALA A 143 -20.40 -21.71 -34.97
N PHE A 144 -21.19 -21.28 -33.99
CA PHE A 144 -21.38 -21.99 -32.74
C PHE A 144 -22.85 -22.34 -32.53
N PRO A 145 -23.16 -23.54 -32.01
CA PRO A 145 -24.52 -23.90 -31.66
C PRO A 145 -25.02 -23.08 -30.48
N ILE A 146 -26.34 -22.83 -30.44
CA ILE A 146 -27.00 -21.97 -29.44
C ILE A 146 -26.69 -22.41 -28.01
N TRP A 147 -26.64 -23.73 -27.75
CA TRP A 147 -26.31 -24.27 -26.42
C TRP A 147 -24.90 -23.86 -25.96
N TYR A 148 -23.93 -23.79 -26.87
CA TYR A 148 -22.55 -23.43 -26.55
C TYR A 148 -22.42 -21.93 -26.32
N ILE A 149 -23.17 -21.11 -27.06
CA ILE A 149 -23.26 -19.67 -26.83
C ILE A 149 -23.85 -19.41 -25.44
N ALA A 150 -24.96 -20.07 -25.10
CA ALA A 150 -25.60 -19.94 -23.79
C ALA A 150 -24.66 -20.37 -22.65
N LEU A 151 -23.94 -21.48 -22.81
CA LEU A 151 -22.92 -21.93 -21.86
C LEU A 151 -21.80 -20.88 -21.69
N THR A 152 -21.28 -20.36 -22.81
CA THR A 152 -20.18 -19.38 -22.79
C THR A 152 -20.60 -18.08 -22.13
N VAL A 153 -21.82 -17.59 -22.37
CA VAL A 153 -22.38 -16.41 -21.68
C VAL A 153 -22.55 -16.67 -20.19
N ALA A 154 -23.06 -17.84 -19.81
CA ALA A 154 -23.23 -18.22 -18.40
C ALA A 154 -21.88 -18.30 -17.65
N VAL A 155 -20.84 -18.83 -18.30
CA VAL A 155 -19.49 -18.92 -17.73
C VAL A 155 -18.73 -17.60 -17.80
N ALA A 156 -19.03 -16.72 -18.75
CA ALA A 156 -18.39 -15.41 -18.84
C ALA A 156 -18.68 -14.53 -17.60
N ALA A 157 -19.88 -14.63 -17.02
CA ALA A 157 -20.26 -13.86 -15.83
C ALA A 157 -19.29 -14.06 -14.65
N PRO A 158 -19.04 -15.29 -14.13
CA PRO A 158 -18.06 -15.49 -13.06
C PRO A 158 -16.62 -15.20 -13.50
N ILE A 159 -16.28 -15.42 -14.78
CA ILE A 159 -14.94 -15.12 -15.30
C ILE A 159 -14.65 -13.61 -15.22
N VAL A 160 -15.63 -12.76 -15.57
CA VAL A 160 -15.50 -11.30 -15.52
C VAL A 160 -15.64 -10.77 -14.10
N LEU A 161 -16.58 -11.31 -13.31
CA LEU A 161 -16.87 -10.84 -11.96
C LEU A 161 -15.71 -11.05 -11.00
N TYR A 162 -15.04 -12.22 -11.04
CA TYR A 162 -13.99 -12.53 -10.08
C TYR A 162 -12.83 -11.50 -10.11
N PRO A 163 -12.10 -11.29 -11.22
CA PRO A 163 -11.02 -10.31 -11.26
C PRO A 163 -11.51 -8.87 -11.02
N SER A 164 -12.73 -8.54 -11.48
CA SER A 164 -13.32 -7.21 -11.29
C SER A 164 -13.56 -6.89 -9.82
N LEU A 165 -14.10 -7.85 -9.04
CA LEU A 165 -14.33 -7.66 -7.61
C LEU A 165 -13.02 -7.54 -6.82
N LEU A 166 -11.99 -8.32 -7.20
CA LEU A 166 -10.66 -8.21 -6.58
C LEU A 166 -10.04 -6.83 -6.84
N LEU A 167 -10.09 -6.35 -8.09
CA LEU A 167 -9.58 -5.04 -8.47
C LEU A 167 -10.39 -3.88 -7.86
N LEU A 168 -11.71 -4.02 -7.74
CA LEU A 168 -12.56 -3.03 -7.08
C LEU A 168 -12.25 -2.98 -5.57
N SER A 169 -12.04 -4.14 -4.95
CA SER A 169 -11.63 -4.21 -3.55
C SER A 169 -10.24 -3.61 -3.34
N SER A 170 -9.28 -3.82 -4.23
CA SER A 170 -7.96 -3.21 -4.12
C SER A 170 -8.01 -1.70 -4.38
N LEU A 171 -8.88 -1.26 -5.30
CA LEU A 171 -9.12 0.15 -5.58
C LEU A 171 -9.70 0.90 -4.38
N ASN A 172 -10.61 0.28 -3.63
CA ASN A 172 -11.15 0.86 -2.40
C ASN A 172 -10.10 0.99 -1.28
N ARG A 173 -9.00 0.23 -1.35
CA ARG A 173 -7.87 0.34 -0.41
C ARG A 173 -6.77 1.28 -0.91
N ALA A 174 -6.72 1.56 -2.20
CA ALA A 174 -5.70 2.41 -2.79
C ALA A 174 -5.91 3.86 -2.37
N GLN A 175 -4.99 4.39 -1.55
CA GLN A 175 -5.04 5.76 -1.07
C GLN A 175 -4.38 6.75 -2.04
N THR A 176 -3.30 6.35 -2.72
CA THR A 176 -2.59 7.24 -3.66
C THR A 176 -3.33 7.35 -4.99
N SER A 177 -3.38 8.57 -5.53
CA SER A 177 -4.09 8.89 -6.77
C SER A 177 -3.56 8.09 -7.97
N TYR A 178 -2.24 7.88 -8.02
CA TYR A 178 -1.58 7.13 -9.08
C TYR A 178 -1.94 5.64 -9.09
N THR A 179 -1.85 4.96 -7.94
CA THR A 179 -2.19 3.53 -7.82
C THR A 179 -3.67 3.31 -8.15
N ARG A 180 -4.53 4.22 -7.70
CA ARG A 180 -5.96 4.20 -8.02
C ARG A 180 -6.20 4.34 -9.52
N ASN A 181 -5.51 5.26 -10.21
CA ASN A 181 -5.62 5.42 -11.67
C ASN A 181 -5.10 4.20 -12.44
N SER A 182 -4.02 3.58 -11.98
CA SER A 182 -3.49 2.34 -12.57
C SER A 182 -4.50 1.19 -12.43
N LEU A 183 -5.04 0.98 -11.23
CA LEU A 183 -6.06 -0.05 -10.97
C LEU A 183 -7.36 0.22 -11.73
N LEU A 184 -7.78 1.48 -11.86
CA LEU A 184 -8.92 1.88 -12.70
C LEU A 184 -8.69 1.53 -14.16
N LEU A 185 -7.49 1.80 -14.68
CA LEU A 185 -7.15 1.52 -16.07
C LEU A 185 -7.09 0.01 -16.32
N MET A 186 -6.59 -0.77 -15.36
CA MET A 186 -6.65 -2.24 -15.42
C MET A 186 -8.09 -2.76 -15.40
N LEU A 187 -8.92 -2.25 -14.49
CA LEU A 187 -10.31 -2.63 -14.36
C LEU A 187 -11.10 -2.28 -15.62
N SER A 188 -10.91 -1.08 -16.17
CA SER A 188 -11.59 -0.64 -17.40
C SER A 188 -11.13 -1.47 -18.61
N SER A 189 -9.84 -1.78 -18.71
CA SER A 189 -9.29 -2.63 -19.77
C SER A 189 -9.85 -4.06 -19.69
N TRP A 190 -9.96 -4.61 -18.47
CA TRP A 190 -10.54 -5.93 -18.23
C TRP A 190 -12.04 -5.98 -18.45
N LEU A 191 -12.80 -4.94 -18.13
CA LEU A 191 -14.24 -4.94 -18.42
C LEU A 191 -14.50 -4.79 -19.92
N CYS A 192 -13.64 -4.05 -20.63
CA CYS A 192 -13.77 -3.83 -22.07
C CYS A 192 -13.38 -5.08 -22.89
N PHE A 193 -12.37 -5.85 -22.48
CA PHE A 193 -11.89 -6.99 -23.28
C PHE A 193 -12.94 -8.12 -23.47
N PRO A 194 -13.56 -8.70 -22.43
CA PRO A 194 -14.60 -9.72 -22.54
C PRO A 194 -15.91 -9.17 -23.11
N THR A 195 -16.22 -7.88 -22.93
CA THR A 195 -17.43 -7.28 -23.52
C THR A 195 -17.28 -7.08 -25.02
N VAL A 196 -16.11 -6.58 -25.47
CA VAL A 196 -15.75 -6.55 -26.89
C VAL A 196 -15.73 -7.96 -27.45
N GLY A 197 -15.10 -8.92 -26.76
CA GLY A 197 -15.10 -10.33 -27.15
C GLY A 197 -16.52 -10.88 -27.33
N LEU A 198 -17.38 -10.80 -26.33
CA LEU A 198 -18.74 -11.37 -26.40
C LEU A 198 -19.63 -10.68 -27.43
N VAL A 199 -19.63 -9.35 -27.48
CA VAL A 199 -20.51 -8.58 -28.37
C VAL A 199 -20.04 -8.73 -29.82
N VAL A 200 -18.73 -8.67 -30.06
CA VAL A 200 -18.18 -8.74 -31.41
C VAL A 200 -18.18 -10.18 -31.94
N PHE A 201 -17.76 -11.17 -31.14
CA PHE A 201 -17.70 -12.57 -31.59
C PHE A 201 -19.08 -13.20 -31.77
N PHE A 202 -20.03 -12.98 -30.84
CA PHE A 202 -21.31 -13.70 -30.87
C PHE A 202 -22.47 -12.91 -31.48
N LEU A 203 -22.51 -11.58 -31.32
CA LEU A 203 -23.67 -10.79 -31.76
C LEU A 203 -23.45 -10.11 -33.12
N LEU A 204 -22.25 -9.58 -33.37
CA LEU A 204 -21.95 -8.79 -34.58
C LEU A 204 -21.35 -9.61 -35.72
N SER A 205 -20.76 -10.78 -35.42
CA SER A 205 -20.23 -11.72 -36.42
C SER A 205 -21.14 -12.00 -37.62
N PRO A 206 -22.45 -12.30 -37.45
CA PRO A 206 -23.32 -12.58 -38.58
C PRO A 206 -23.75 -11.35 -39.38
N VAL A 207 -23.48 -10.13 -38.88
CA VAL A 207 -24.02 -8.88 -39.44
C VAL A 207 -22.95 -7.99 -40.08
N ILE A 208 -21.74 -7.97 -39.51
CA ILE A 208 -20.66 -7.05 -39.93
C ILE A 208 -19.47 -7.87 -40.47
N PRO A 209 -18.98 -7.56 -41.70
CA PRO A 209 -17.77 -8.16 -42.22
C PRO A 209 -16.55 -7.71 -41.40
N PHE A 210 -15.60 -8.61 -41.18
CA PHE A 210 -14.37 -8.35 -40.41
C PHE A 210 -14.59 -7.95 -38.94
N SER A 211 -15.73 -8.31 -38.37
CA SER A 211 -16.03 -8.06 -36.96
C SER A 211 -14.99 -8.70 -36.04
N TYR A 212 -14.57 -9.94 -36.30
CA TYR A 212 -13.53 -10.63 -35.51
C TYR A 212 -12.23 -9.80 -35.42
N GLU A 213 -11.76 -9.32 -36.57
CA GLU A 213 -10.52 -8.60 -36.77
C GLU A 213 -10.60 -7.20 -36.12
N LEU A 214 -11.76 -6.53 -36.22
CA LEU A 214 -12.01 -5.28 -35.48
C LEU A 214 -11.99 -5.51 -33.97
N GLY A 215 -12.57 -6.61 -33.48
CA GLY A 215 -12.52 -6.99 -32.07
C GLY A 215 -11.08 -7.24 -31.57
N LEU A 216 -10.25 -7.87 -32.41
CA LEU A 216 -8.83 -8.10 -32.13
C LEU A 216 -8.01 -6.80 -32.13
N ILE A 217 -8.28 -5.86 -33.05
CA ILE A 217 -7.64 -4.53 -33.06
C ILE A 217 -7.99 -3.74 -31.80
N ILE A 218 -9.26 -3.72 -31.40
CA ILE A 218 -9.69 -3.04 -30.17
C ILE A 218 -9.03 -3.69 -28.96
N SER A 219 -9.03 -5.02 -28.89
CA SER A 219 -8.37 -5.78 -27.81
C SER A 219 -6.86 -5.49 -27.75
N SER A 220 -6.21 -5.41 -28.89
CA SER A 220 -4.80 -5.06 -29.05
C SER A 220 -4.46 -3.69 -28.45
N ALA A 221 -5.30 -2.68 -28.71
CA ALA A 221 -5.17 -1.35 -28.11
C ALA A 221 -5.35 -1.39 -26.58
N LEU A 222 -6.30 -2.19 -26.07
CA LEU A 222 -6.52 -2.36 -24.62
C LEU A 222 -5.31 -3.00 -23.93
N TYR A 223 -4.65 -4.00 -24.55
CA TYR A 223 -3.41 -4.58 -24.01
C TYR A 223 -2.26 -3.58 -23.94
N CYS A 224 -2.16 -2.70 -24.93
CA CYS A 224 -1.19 -1.61 -24.92
C CYS A 224 -1.48 -0.63 -23.78
N LEU A 225 -2.74 -0.22 -23.59
CA LEU A 225 -3.15 0.60 -22.44
C LEU A 225 -2.83 -0.08 -21.11
N LEU A 226 -3.11 -1.38 -20.99
CA LEU A 226 -2.79 -2.18 -19.80
C LEU A 226 -1.28 -2.17 -19.50
N ALA A 227 -0.40 -2.25 -20.51
CA ALA A 227 1.04 -2.13 -20.29
C ALA A 227 1.48 -0.70 -19.93
N VAL A 228 0.80 0.32 -20.47
CA VAL A 228 1.02 1.73 -20.10
C VAL A 228 0.56 2.01 -18.66
N SER A 229 -0.47 1.32 -18.16
CA SER A 229 -0.99 1.50 -16.78
C SER A 229 0.06 1.27 -15.69
N ILE A 230 1.14 0.54 -15.98
CA ILE A 230 2.21 0.20 -15.04
C ILE A 230 3.42 1.13 -15.17
N ARG A 231 3.40 2.06 -16.14
CA ARG A 231 4.50 2.99 -16.36
C ARG A 231 4.54 4.02 -15.22
N THR A 232 5.49 3.88 -14.30
CA THR A 232 5.85 4.97 -13.38
C THR A 232 6.94 5.86 -13.95
N LEU A 233 6.89 7.12 -13.52
CA LEU A 233 7.94 8.13 -13.62
C LEU A 233 9.27 7.55 -13.08
N PRO A 234 10.43 7.88 -13.68
CA PRO A 234 11.73 7.37 -13.22
C PRO A 234 12.00 7.86 -11.79
N GLY A 235 11.96 6.98 -10.78
CA GLY A 235 12.33 7.35 -9.42
C GLY A 235 12.08 6.32 -8.32
N THR A 236 10.90 5.69 -8.24
CA THR A 236 10.41 5.11 -6.97
C THR A 236 10.18 3.59 -7.01
N THR A 237 11.21 2.79 -7.29
CA THR A 237 11.02 1.35 -7.63
C THR A 237 10.78 0.36 -6.47
N ARG A 238 10.37 0.77 -5.26
CA ARG A 238 10.17 -0.22 -4.18
C ARG A 238 9.14 0.12 -3.09
N PHE A 239 8.07 0.85 -3.43
CA PHE A 239 7.16 1.42 -2.44
C PHE A 239 5.79 0.70 -2.29
N LEU A 240 5.65 -0.54 -2.77
CA LEU A 240 4.38 -1.29 -2.74
C LEU A 240 3.90 -1.69 -1.36
N LYS A 241 4.82 -2.01 -0.45
CA LYS A 241 4.43 -2.45 0.90
C LYS A 241 3.68 -1.36 1.65
N SER A 242 3.96 -0.10 1.33
CA SER A 242 3.37 1.06 1.99
C SER A 242 2.28 1.79 1.19
N SER A 243 2.07 1.43 -0.09
CA SER A 243 1.02 2.02 -0.95
C SER A 243 -0.26 1.18 -1.05
N LEU A 244 -0.18 -0.14 -0.77
CA LEU A 244 -1.34 -1.05 -0.72
C LEU A 244 -1.76 -1.43 0.71
N PHE A 245 -0.83 -1.35 1.67
CA PHE A 245 -1.13 -1.44 3.10
C PHE A 245 -0.97 -0.04 3.70
N PRO A 246 -2.06 0.69 3.84
CA PRO A 246 -2.14 1.93 4.61
C PRO A 246 -1.34 1.88 5.90
N GLN A 247 -0.65 2.99 6.14
CA GLN A 247 0.36 3.12 7.16
C GLN A 247 -0.34 3.46 8.47
N SER A 248 -0.62 2.45 9.27
CA SER A 248 -1.27 2.67 10.55
C SER A 248 -0.29 3.14 11.61
N LEU A 249 -0.77 3.99 12.53
CA LEU A 249 -0.02 4.44 13.70
C LEU A 249 0.50 3.26 14.55
N ILE A 250 -0.27 2.17 14.58
CA ILE A 250 0.12 0.87 15.14
C ILE A 250 0.71 0.01 14.02
N LYS A 251 2.00 -0.36 14.08
CA LYS A 251 2.62 -1.23 13.07
C LYS A 251 2.22 -2.69 13.27
N PHE A 252 1.91 -3.38 12.18
CA PHE A 252 1.60 -4.82 12.21
C PHE A 252 2.82 -5.66 12.58
N GLY A 253 2.62 -6.75 13.34
CA GLY A 253 3.70 -7.62 13.82
C GLY A 253 4.48 -7.08 15.02
N LYS A 254 4.02 -5.98 15.64
CA LYS A 254 4.65 -5.34 16.79
C LYS A 254 3.69 -5.30 17.98
N ARG A 255 4.26 -5.23 19.19
CA ARG A 255 3.54 -5.08 20.46
C ARG A 255 3.75 -3.70 21.03
N TYR A 256 2.67 -3.11 21.53
CA TYR A 256 2.67 -1.80 22.17
C TYR A 256 2.08 -1.93 23.57
N LEU A 257 2.76 -1.40 24.58
CA LEU A 257 2.24 -1.23 25.93
C LEU A 257 1.87 0.24 26.11
N VAL A 258 0.58 0.54 26.13
CA VAL A 258 0.05 1.88 26.31
C VAL A 258 -0.31 2.07 27.78
N LEU A 259 0.44 2.93 28.47
CA LEU A 259 0.07 3.41 29.80
C LEU A 259 -0.96 4.51 29.66
N HIS A 260 -2.17 4.28 30.18
CA HIS A 260 -3.28 5.23 30.10
C HIS A 260 -3.79 5.64 31.47
N ASP A 261 -4.42 6.80 31.54
CA ASP A 261 -5.05 7.38 32.74
C ASP A 261 -6.59 7.41 32.62
N THR A 262 -7.16 6.73 31.63
CA THR A 262 -8.60 6.79 31.24
C THR A 262 -9.09 8.19 30.85
N SER A 263 -8.18 9.14 30.64
CA SER A 263 -8.52 10.51 30.23
C SER A 263 -9.06 10.57 28.80
N THR A 264 -9.66 11.71 28.48
CA THR A 264 -10.09 12.08 27.12
C THR A 264 -8.96 12.01 26.11
N ARG A 265 -7.70 12.24 26.53
CA ARG A 265 -6.50 12.15 25.68
C ARG A 265 -6.17 10.70 25.31
N SER A 266 -6.25 9.79 26.28
CA SER A 266 -6.06 8.36 26.00
C SER A 266 -7.11 7.85 25.00
N ILE A 267 -8.36 8.33 25.12
CA ILE A 267 -9.45 8.00 24.19
C ILE A 267 -9.22 8.63 22.82
N SER A 268 -8.78 9.89 22.72
CA SER A 268 -8.50 10.53 21.43
C SER A 268 -7.34 9.86 20.69
N PHE A 269 -6.28 9.49 21.42
CA PHE A 269 -5.15 8.74 20.87
C PHE A 269 -5.61 7.39 20.31
N LEU A 270 -6.30 6.59 21.11
CA LEU A 270 -6.79 5.28 20.68
C LEU A 270 -7.80 5.39 19.54
N SER A 271 -8.66 6.41 19.54
CA SER A 271 -9.60 6.67 18.45
C SER A 271 -8.88 6.95 17.13
N SER A 272 -7.87 7.84 17.15
CA SER A 272 -7.06 8.16 15.97
C SER A 272 -6.27 6.94 15.51
N ALA A 273 -5.65 6.21 16.44
CA ALA A 273 -4.89 4.99 16.15
C ALA A 273 -5.77 3.92 15.52
N PHE A 274 -6.96 3.65 16.08
CA PHE A 274 -7.89 2.66 15.53
C PHE A 274 -8.47 3.09 14.20
N ARG A 275 -8.85 4.37 14.07
CA ARG A 275 -9.29 4.93 12.79
C ARG A 275 -8.24 4.71 11.70
N SER A 276 -7.00 5.05 11.98
CA SER A 276 -5.86 4.84 11.09
C SER A 276 -5.68 3.35 10.75
N THR A 277 -5.80 2.43 11.72
CA THR A 277 -5.71 0.97 11.45
C THR A 277 -6.90 0.40 10.66
N ILE A 278 -8.11 0.93 10.85
CA ILE A 278 -9.33 0.45 10.18
C ILE A 278 -9.42 1.01 8.77
N GLU A 279 -9.09 2.29 8.58
CA GLU A 279 -8.76 2.86 7.27
C GLU A 279 -7.63 2.05 6.63
N ALA A 280 -6.76 1.45 7.46
CA ALA A 280 -5.74 0.55 6.99
C ALA A 280 -6.19 -0.85 6.51
N GLY A 281 -7.49 -1.14 6.57
CA GLY A 281 -8.04 -2.45 6.22
C GLY A 281 -7.80 -3.53 7.29
N ALA A 282 -7.30 -3.17 8.47
CA ALA A 282 -7.18 -4.08 9.59
C ALA A 282 -8.49 -4.21 10.37
N LYS A 283 -8.66 -5.35 11.02
CA LYS A 283 -9.76 -5.61 11.95
C LYS A 283 -9.25 -5.44 13.38
N VAL A 284 -9.96 -4.65 14.19
CA VAL A 284 -9.62 -4.44 15.61
C VAL A 284 -10.50 -5.35 16.47
N VAL A 285 -9.87 -6.17 17.30
CA VAL A 285 -10.55 -7.13 18.18
C VAL A 285 -10.20 -6.83 19.63
N LEU A 286 -11.22 -6.45 20.40
CA LEU A 286 -11.10 -6.21 21.83
C LEU A 286 -11.24 -7.56 22.57
N ARG A 287 -10.15 -8.09 23.13
CA ARG A 287 -10.15 -9.36 23.87
C ARG A 287 -10.70 -9.21 25.29
N SER A 288 -10.46 -8.07 25.94
CA SER A 288 -10.92 -7.77 27.31
C SER A 288 -12.08 -6.77 27.30
N PRO A 289 -13.10 -6.87 28.16
CA PRO A 289 -14.21 -5.92 28.22
C PRO A 289 -13.78 -4.56 28.81
N ALA A 290 -13.16 -3.71 27.99
CA ALA A 290 -12.86 -2.31 28.32
C ALA A 290 -14.09 -1.41 28.04
N THR A 291 -15.03 -1.32 28.99
CA THR A 291 -16.27 -0.53 28.84
C THR A 291 -16.01 0.95 28.64
N TRP A 292 -15.03 1.51 29.36
CA TRP A 292 -14.61 2.91 29.23
C TRP A 292 -14.14 3.25 27.82
N LEU A 293 -13.43 2.32 27.16
CA LEU A 293 -12.91 2.50 25.81
C LEU A 293 -14.02 2.48 24.78
N VAL A 294 -14.95 1.52 24.88
CA VAL A 294 -16.09 1.42 23.96
C VAL A 294 -17.00 2.64 24.08
N GLU A 295 -17.31 3.07 25.31
CA GLU A 295 -18.12 4.26 25.55
C GLU A 295 -17.38 5.52 25.06
N GLY A 296 -16.10 5.66 25.36
CA GLY A 296 -15.25 6.75 24.91
C GLY A 296 -15.19 6.88 23.39
N LEU A 297 -14.94 5.77 22.68
CA LEU A 297 -14.90 5.73 21.21
C LEU A 297 -16.26 6.07 20.59
N SER A 298 -17.36 5.59 21.19
CA SER A 298 -18.72 5.86 20.69
C SER A 298 -19.11 7.34 20.78
N ARG A 299 -18.56 8.07 21.74
CA ARG A 299 -18.79 9.52 21.92
C ARG A 299 -17.84 10.37 21.08
N ASN A 300 -16.61 9.91 20.88
CA ASN A 300 -15.55 10.70 20.24
C ASN A 300 -15.47 10.54 18.72
N ASP A 301 -15.86 9.38 18.17
CA ASP A 301 -15.81 9.14 16.71
C ASP A 301 -17.19 8.80 16.13
N SER A 302 -17.65 9.68 15.23
CA SER A 302 -18.91 9.50 14.49
C SER A 302 -18.95 8.21 13.66
N ARG A 303 -17.80 7.68 13.24
CA ARG A 303 -17.70 6.46 12.41
C ARG A 303 -17.67 5.17 13.22
N PHE A 304 -17.64 5.25 14.54
CA PHE A 304 -17.57 4.06 15.40
C PHE A 304 -18.77 3.10 15.18
N LYS A 305 -19.96 3.65 14.95
CA LYS A 305 -21.16 2.84 14.63
C LYS A 305 -21.01 2.10 13.30
N GLU A 306 -20.46 2.76 12.28
CA GLU A 306 -20.17 2.13 10.99
C GLU A 306 -19.11 1.02 11.12
N TRP A 307 -18.09 1.19 11.97
CA TRP A 307 -17.05 0.18 12.17
C TRP A 307 -17.56 -1.09 12.85
N THR A 308 -18.46 -0.92 13.82
CA THR A 308 -19.09 -2.03 14.55
C THR A 308 -20.10 -2.77 13.66
N GLU A 309 -20.95 -2.05 12.91
CA GLU A 309 -21.89 -2.65 11.96
C GLU A 309 -21.19 -3.41 10.83
N ASN A 310 -20.07 -2.89 10.32
CA ASN A 310 -19.29 -3.55 9.27
C ASN A 310 -18.35 -4.66 9.78
N GLY A 311 -18.37 -4.98 11.08
CA GLY A 311 -17.53 -6.02 11.67
C GLY A 311 -16.02 -5.72 11.66
N LYS A 312 -15.64 -4.44 11.45
CA LYS A 312 -14.24 -3.99 11.48
C LYS A 312 -13.73 -3.77 12.91
N PHE A 313 -14.64 -3.51 13.85
CA PHE A 313 -14.37 -3.46 15.29
C PHE A 313 -15.25 -4.49 16.01
N VAL A 314 -14.65 -5.43 16.72
CA VAL A 314 -15.36 -6.53 17.41
C VAL A 314 -15.06 -6.52 18.91
N THR A 315 -16.10 -6.53 19.73
CA THR A 315 -16.01 -6.65 21.19
C THR A 315 -16.26 -8.10 21.63
N SER A 316 -15.41 -8.63 22.51
CA SER A 316 -15.48 -10.02 23.00
C SER A 316 -16.78 -10.38 23.73
N SER A 317 -17.62 -9.41 24.11
CA SER A 317 -18.93 -9.66 24.74
C SER A 317 -19.97 -10.30 23.81
N THR A 318 -19.70 -10.40 22.50
CA THR A 318 -20.60 -11.07 21.53
C THR A 318 -20.20 -12.49 21.15
N SER A 319 -19.18 -13.08 21.78
CA SER A 319 -18.75 -14.44 21.49
C SER A 319 -18.19 -15.13 22.74
N SER A 320 -19.08 -15.69 23.56
CA SER A 320 -18.71 -16.73 24.52
C SER A 320 -18.26 -17.99 23.76
N ASP A 321 -16.96 -18.11 23.48
CA ASP A 321 -16.32 -19.42 23.25
C ASP A 321 -14.78 -19.29 23.26
N ASP A 322 -14.24 -19.16 24.47
CA ASP A 322 -12.80 -19.05 24.78
C ASP A 322 -12.01 -20.35 24.52
N ARG A 323 -12.52 -21.28 23.69
CA ARG A 323 -11.86 -22.55 23.35
C ARG A 323 -12.02 -23.01 21.89
N ARG A 324 -12.46 -22.14 20.96
CA ARG A 324 -12.64 -22.48 19.54
C ARG A 324 -12.00 -21.52 18.54
N SER A 325 -10.91 -20.83 18.89
CA SER A 325 -10.10 -20.05 17.94
C SER A 325 -9.32 -20.89 16.89
N GLY A 326 -9.64 -22.17 16.73
CA GLY A 326 -9.00 -23.10 15.80
C GLY A 326 -9.78 -23.45 14.53
N LYS A 327 -10.95 -22.83 14.27
CA LYS A 327 -11.67 -23.04 13.01
C LYS A 327 -12.04 -21.70 12.37
N GLU A 328 -11.15 -21.25 11.48
CA GLU A 328 -11.44 -20.27 10.43
C GLU A 328 -12.85 -20.54 9.87
N GLY A 329 -13.80 -19.64 10.14
CA GLY A 329 -15.14 -19.72 9.58
C GLY A 329 -15.08 -19.58 8.06
N LEU A 330 -15.96 -20.31 7.36
CA LEU A 330 -16.11 -20.17 5.91
C LEU A 330 -16.33 -18.71 5.48
N SER A 331 -16.97 -17.87 6.31
CA SER A 331 -17.21 -16.45 6.00
C SER A 331 -15.94 -15.59 5.95
N ASP A 332 -14.92 -15.89 6.77
CA ASP A 332 -13.65 -15.14 6.76
C ASP A 332 -12.83 -15.45 5.49
N LYS A 333 -12.95 -16.68 4.96
CA LYS A 333 -12.32 -17.09 3.67
C LYS A 333 -12.96 -16.48 2.43
N PHE A 334 -14.17 -15.94 2.57
CA PHE A 334 -14.86 -15.15 1.53
C PHE A 334 -14.65 -13.64 1.69
N GLY A 335 -13.99 -13.19 2.78
CA GLY A 335 -13.71 -11.79 3.04
C GLY A 335 -12.70 -11.19 2.07
N LEU A 336 -13.17 -10.38 1.12
CA LEU A 336 -12.33 -9.65 0.16
C LEU A 336 -11.46 -8.56 0.83
N SER A 337 -11.65 -8.23 2.12
CA SER A 337 -11.11 -7.01 2.74
C SER A 337 -10.02 -7.18 3.81
N GLN A 338 -9.81 -8.36 4.40
CA GLN A 338 -9.03 -8.47 5.65
C GLN A 338 -7.56 -8.85 5.40
N THR A 339 -6.65 -8.05 5.95
CA THR A 339 -5.18 -8.21 5.75
C THR A 339 -4.40 -8.35 7.05
N ALA A 340 -4.92 -7.86 8.16
CA ALA A 340 -4.29 -7.88 9.47
C ALA A 340 -5.34 -7.79 10.60
N THR A 341 -5.00 -8.33 11.77
CA THR A 341 -5.80 -8.24 13.00
C THR A 341 -5.01 -7.53 14.09
N VAL A 342 -5.64 -6.56 14.75
CA VAL A 342 -5.08 -5.84 15.90
C VAL A 342 -5.84 -6.28 17.14
N PHE A 343 -5.16 -6.96 18.05
CA PHE A 343 -5.74 -7.39 19.32
C PHE A 343 -5.49 -6.33 20.38
N VAL A 344 -6.56 -5.91 21.04
CA VAL A 344 -6.49 -4.98 22.16
C VAL A 344 -6.81 -5.75 23.43
N LYS A 345 -5.87 -5.77 24.36
CA LYS A 345 -6.02 -6.43 25.67
C LYS A 345 -5.71 -5.43 26.78
N GLU A 346 -6.64 -5.28 27.71
CA GLU A 346 -6.39 -4.58 28.97
C GLU A 346 -5.64 -5.54 29.90
N LEU A 347 -4.49 -5.09 30.41
CA LEU A 347 -3.64 -5.82 31.34
C LEU A 347 -3.93 -5.37 32.77
N GLU A 348 -4.05 -6.34 33.65
CA GLU A 348 -4.05 -6.10 35.08
C GLU A 348 -2.62 -6.20 35.65
N ARG A 349 -2.43 -5.67 36.86
CA ARG A 349 -1.12 -5.70 37.55
C ARG A 349 -0.52 -7.11 37.68
N GLN A 350 -1.35 -8.15 37.74
CA GLN A 350 -0.91 -9.54 37.86
C GLN A 350 -0.28 -10.07 36.57
N ASP A 351 -0.71 -9.57 35.41
CA ASP A 351 -0.20 -9.99 34.10
C ASP A 351 1.23 -9.49 33.81
N LEU A 352 1.71 -8.48 34.55
CA LEU A 352 3.06 -7.92 34.43
C LEU A 352 4.18 -8.87 34.90
N GLN A 353 3.85 -9.92 35.64
CA GLN A 353 4.85 -10.85 36.21
C GLN A 353 5.26 -11.97 35.24
N GLY A 354 4.47 -12.23 34.19
CA GLY A 354 4.70 -13.30 33.22
C GLY A 354 5.59 -12.90 32.03
N ALA A 355 6.31 -13.87 31.47
CA ALA A 355 6.92 -13.73 30.15
C ALA A 355 5.83 -13.96 29.08
N MET A 356 5.64 -13.03 28.15
CA MET A 356 4.67 -13.24 27.08
C MET A 356 5.27 -14.18 26.03
N ILE A 357 4.44 -15.12 25.55
CA ILE A 357 4.82 -16.00 24.43
C ILE A 357 5.04 -15.10 23.21
N SER A 358 6.13 -15.29 22.46
CA SER A 358 6.39 -14.48 21.27
C SER A 358 5.29 -14.69 20.22
N ILE A 359 4.86 -13.63 19.53
CA ILE A 359 3.87 -13.69 18.43
C ILE A 359 4.26 -14.72 17.35
N LYS A 360 5.56 -15.06 17.23
CA LYS A 360 6.04 -16.05 16.26
C LYS A 360 5.47 -17.47 16.46
N THR A 361 4.80 -17.78 17.58
CA THR A 361 4.52 -19.17 17.94
C THR A 361 3.07 -19.64 17.71
N GLU A 362 2.07 -18.76 17.54
CA GLU A 362 0.68 -19.22 17.43
C GLU A 362 0.03 -19.11 16.04
N SER A 363 0.35 -18.12 15.19
CA SER A 363 -0.23 -18.03 13.84
C SER A 363 0.84 -17.80 12.77
N ARG A 364 1.14 -18.86 12.01
CA ARG A 364 2.16 -18.82 10.95
C ARG A 364 1.84 -17.89 9.76
N ASN A 365 0.68 -17.19 9.72
CA ASN A 365 0.14 -16.70 8.44
C ASN A 365 -0.53 -15.31 8.41
N GLU A 366 -0.74 -14.60 9.53
CA GLU A 366 -1.29 -13.23 9.52
C GLU A 366 -0.40 -12.27 10.32
N PRO A 367 -0.20 -11.02 9.86
CA PRO A 367 0.54 -10.04 10.62
C PRO A 367 -0.35 -9.50 11.75
N GLU A 368 -0.22 -10.09 12.93
CA GLU A 368 -0.95 -9.67 14.14
C GLU A 368 -0.22 -8.52 14.84
N ALA A 369 -0.96 -7.50 15.29
CA ALA A 369 -0.45 -6.51 16.25
C ALA A 369 -1.17 -6.68 17.58
N GLU A 370 -0.46 -6.47 18.70
CA GLU A 370 -1.08 -6.48 20.03
C GLU A 370 -0.87 -5.11 20.70
N VAL A 371 -1.97 -4.50 21.10
CA VAL A 371 -1.99 -3.28 21.92
C VAL A 371 -2.43 -3.69 23.32
N LEU A 372 -1.51 -3.54 24.25
CA LEU A 372 -1.67 -3.83 25.66
C LEU A 372 -1.98 -2.52 26.37
N LEU A 373 -3.16 -2.42 26.97
CA LEU A 373 -3.57 -1.24 27.74
C LEU A 373 -3.31 -1.51 29.21
N LEU A 374 -2.60 -0.60 29.89
CA LEU A 374 -2.38 -0.70 31.33
C LEU A 374 -2.68 0.66 31.97
N GLU A 375 -3.48 0.64 33.03
CA GLU A 375 -3.79 1.84 33.79
C GLU A 375 -2.55 2.32 34.55
N SER A 376 -2.20 3.60 34.41
CA SER A 376 -1.00 4.21 35.02
C SER A 376 -1.01 4.09 36.55
N SER A 377 -2.19 4.18 37.18
CA SER A 377 -2.37 3.97 38.63
C SER A 377 -1.95 2.56 39.09
N GLN A 378 -1.99 1.59 38.18
CA GLN A 378 -1.66 0.19 38.42
C GLN A 378 -0.28 -0.21 37.89
N ALA A 379 0.51 0.75 37.39
CA ALA A 379 1.77 0.53 36.68
C ALA A 379 3.00 1.00 37.50
N PRO A 380 3.43 0.26 38.54
CA PRO A 380 4.64 0.63 39.26
C PRO A 380 5.87 0.51 38.35
N ARG A 381 6.61 1.62 38.20
CA ARG A 381 7.83 1.76 37.37
C ARG A 381 8.78 0.55 37.40
N PRO A 382 9.14 -0.04 38.56
CA PRO A 382 10.05 -1.20 38.57
C PRO A 382 9.45 -2.44 37.88
N GLN A 383 8.15 -2.71 38.06
CA GLN A 383 7.51 -3.88 37.44
C GLN A 383 7.34 -3.70 35.93
N VAL A 384 7.05 -2.47 35.48
CA VAL A 384 7.01 -2.13 34.05
C VAL A 384 8.39 -2.26 33.43
N ALA A 385 9.44 -1.78 34.10
CA ALA A 385 10.82 -1.93 33.62
C ALA A 385 11.23 -3.40 33.52
N ASP A 386 10.93 -4.22 34.54
CA ASP A 386 11.18 -5.66 34.52
C ASP A 386 10.41 -6.36 33.40
N PHE A 387 9.15 -5.95 33.16
CA PHE A 387 8.32 -6.48 32.07
C PHE A 387 8.91 -6.14 30.70
N LEU A 388 9.34 -4.89 30.47
CA LEU A 388 9.96 -4.47 29.22
C LEU A 388 11.33 -5.13 28.99
N GLN A 389 12.09 -5.37 30.07
CA GLN A 389 13.35 -6.10 29.99
C GLN A 389 13.15 -7.56 29.58
N LYS A 390 12.11 -8.21 30.11
CA LYS A 390 11.73 -9.59 29.74
C LYS A 390 11.12 -9.68 28.34
N ASN A 391 10.39 -8.65 27.92
CA ASN A 391 9.69 -8.57 26.65
C ASN A 391 10.26 -7.44 25.79
N GLY A 392 11.52 -7.61 25.34
CA GLY A 392 12.21 -6.64 24.47
C GLY A 392 11.55 -6.42 23.10
N ASP A 393 10.48 -7.17 22.81
CA ASP A 393 9.60 -6.99 21.66
C ASP A 393 8.43 -6.03 21.92
N VAL A 394 8.27 -5.45 23.10
CA VAL A 394 7.19 -4.52 23.44
C VAL A 394 7.72 -3.08 23.49
N GLU A 395 7.06 -2.17 22.78
CA GLU A 395 7.35 -0.74 22.86
C GLU A 395 6.42 -0.05 23.86
N LEU A 396 6.98 0.74 24.77
CA LEU A 396 6.22 1.50 25.75
C LEU A 396 5.75 2.84 25.16
N VAL A 397 4.44 3.09 25.28
CA VAL A 397 3.79 4.35 24.95
C VAL A 397 3.21 4.91 26.23
N ASN A 398 3.83 5.94 26.79
CA ASN A 398 3.36 6.53 28.03
C ASN A 398 2.47 7.75 27.75
N LEU A 399 1.16 7.60 27.88
CA LEU A 399 0.21 8.71 27.74
C LEU A 399 -0.04 9.44 29.07
N SER A 400 0.52 8.93 30.18
CA SER A 400 0.27 9.40 31.54
C SER A 400 1.37 10.31 32.12
N GLU A 401 2.59 10.28 31.58
CA GLU A 401 3.69 11.16 32.04
C GLU A 401 3.81 12.41 31.18
N ALA A 402 3.89 13.56 31.86
CA ALA A 402 4.15 14.93 31.39
C ALA A 402 3.30 15.45 30.20
N SER A 403 2.53 16.52 30.49
CA SER A 403 1.96 17.44 29.52
C SER A 403 3.05 17.91 28.56
N ASP A 404 2.93 17.56 27.28
CA ASP A 404 3.65 18.10 26.12
C ASP A 404 5.12 18.48 26.41
N PRO A 405 6.03 17.48 26.52
CA PRO A 405 7.40 17.67 27.01
C PRO A 405 8.27 18.59 26.14
N PHE A 406 7.96 18.74 24.85
CA PHE A 406 8.65 19.66 23.96
C PHE A 406 8.03 21.06 24.03
N SER A 407 6.71 21.15 23.96
CA SER A 407 5.93 22.37 24.17
C SER A 407 6.29 23.07 25.48
N ALA A 408 6.47 22.31 26.57
CA ALA A 408 6.90 22.82 27.87
C ALA A 408 8.32 23.43 27.85
N LEU A 409 9.25 22.86 27.05
CA LEU A 409 10.60 23.43 26.88
C LEU A 409 10.57 24.74 26.10
N VAL A 410 9.64 24.86 25.16
CA VAL A 410 9.48 26.03 24.28
C VAL A 410 8.56 27.09 24.90
N ASN A 411 7.86 26.75 25.99
CA ASN A 411 6.80 27.55 26.62
C ASN A 411 5.70 27.97 25.62
N LEU A 412 5.29 27.02 24.77
CA LEU A 412 4.23 27.16 23.79
C LEU A 412 3.24 26.01 23.93
N ASP A 413 2.00 26.22 23.51
CA ASP A 413 0.99 25.15 23.46
C ASP A 413 1.22 24.28 22.20
N HIS A 414 1.00 22.96 22.31
CA HIS A 414 1.14 22.04 21.18
C HIS A 414 0.30 22.47 19.97
N ALA A 415 -0.91 22.97 20.19
CA ALA A 415 -1.81 23.46 19.15
C ALA A 415 -1.26 24.67 18.37
N LYS A 416 -0.31 25.43 18.92
CA LYS A 416 0.39 26.52 18.21
C LYS A 416 1.59 26.00 17.41
N ILE A 417 2.21 24.93 17.88
CA ILE A 417 3.34 24.28 17.20
C ILE A 417 2.83 23.44 16.02
N GLU A 418 1.62 22.87 16.13
CA GLU A 418 1.00 22.08 15.07
C GLU A 418 0.95 22.88 13.75
N GLY A 419 1.43 22.27 12.67
CA GLY A 419 1.48 22.90 11.35
C GLY A 419 2.63 23.89 11.17
N SER A 420 3.49 24.09 12.17
CA SER A 420 4.62 25.02 12.08
C SER A 420 5.83 24.40 11.37
N LYS A 421 6.59 25.26 10.67
CA LYS A 421 7.82 24.92 9.96
C LYS A 421 8.96 25.59 10.73
N ILE A 422 9.70 24.77 11.45
CA ILE A 422 10.64 25.20 12.48
C ILE A 422 12.06 24.98 11.98
N LEU A 423 12.87 26.03 12.01
CA LEU A 423 14.32 25.91 11.90
C LEU A 423 14.91 25.74 13.30
N LEU A 424 15.62 24.65 13.55
CA LEU A 424 16.33 24.44 14.81
C LEU A 424 17.85 24.48 14.56
N GLU A 425 18.47 25.53 15.07
CA GLU A 425 19.91 25.73 15.02
C GLU A 425 20.58 25.13 16.27
N TYR A 426 21.57 24.26 16.08
CA TYR A 426 22.26 23.58 17.19
C TYR A 426 23.78 23.66 17.06
N SER A 427 24.49 23.49 18.19
CA SER A 427 25.96 23.35 18.25
C SER A 427 26.35 21.87 18.35
N SER A 428 27.55 21.50 17.90
CA SER A 428 27.97 20.08 17.82
C SER A 428 28.04 19.37 19.18
N ASN A 429 28.16 20.16 20.26
CA ASN A 429 28.24 19.71 21.66
C ASN A 429 26.87 19.63 22.35
N SER A 430 25.85 20.27 21.78
CA SER A 430 24.50 20.27 22.35
C SER A 430 23.82 18.90 22.25
N ASN A 431 23.02 18.54 23.25
CA ASN A 431 22.24 17.30 23.27
C ASN A 431 20.90 17.47 22.53
N PHE A 432 20.99 17.76 21.22
CA PHE A 432 19.80 17.94 20.38
C PHE A 432 19.01 16.63 20.21
N GLU A 433 19.65 15.47 20.42
CA GLU A 433 19.00 14.16 20.36
C GLU A 433 17.90 14.02 21.41
N ASP A 434 18.12 14.51 22.63
CA ASP A 434 17.11 14.49 23.70
C ASP A 434 15.93 15.44 23.40
N LEU A 435 16.20 16.58 22.76
CA LEU A 435 15.15 17.52 22.33
C LEU A 435 14.27 16.90 21.24
N VAL A 436 14.87 16.31 20.21
CA VAL A 436 14.12 15.62 19.15
C VAL A 436 13.36 14.42 19.72
N ARG A 437 13.93 13.73 20.71
CA ARG A 437 13.25 12.64 21.42
C ARG A 437 11.98 13.14 22.10
N LYS A 438 12.03 14.26 22.83
CA LYS A 438 10.86 14.89 23.47
C LYS A 438 9.82 15.35 22.45
N PHE A 439 10.26 15.90 21.31
CA PHE A 439 9.36 16.28 20.21
C PHE A 439 8.57 15.07 19.68
N PHE A 440 9.26 13.95 19.41
CA PHE A 440 8.57 12.74 18.95
C PHE A 440 7.71 12.10 20.03
N ASP A 441 8.14 12.10 21.29
CA ASP A 441 7.34 11.56 22.39
C ASP A 441 6.04 12.37 22.58
N GLU A 442 6.09 13.69 22.38
CA GLU A 442 4.91 14.57 22.34
C GLU A 442 3.99 14.28 21.14
N GLY A 443 4.54 14.22 19.93
CA GLY A 443 3.75 13.92 18.72
C GLY A 443 3.06 12.56 18.81
N ILE A 444 3.77 11.55 19.32
CA ILE A 444 3.19 10.23 19.60
C ILE A 444 2.01 10.34 20.59
N ALA A 445 2.18 11.08 21.69
CA ALA A 445 1.12 11.26 22.68
C ALA A 445 -0.12 12.00 22.14
N ASN A 446 0.06 12.84 21.11
CA ASN A 446 -1.03 13.53 20.39
C ASN A 446 -1.54 12.78 19.16
N ALA A 447 -1.12 11.51 18.99
CA ALA A 447 -1.51 10.64 17.88
C ALA A 447 -1.10 11.16 16.51
N GLU A 448 0.02 11.87 16.42
CA GLU A 448 0.64 12.29 15.18
C GLU A 448 1.50 11.18 14.59
N MET A 449 1.62 11.14 13.26
CA MET A 449 2.54 10.22 12.59
C MET A 449 3.94 10.86 12.53
N CYS A 450 4.84 10.35 13.37
CA CYS A 450 6.21 10.84 13.49
C CYS A 450 7.16 10.20 12.46
N THR A 451 7.80 11.02 11.61
CA THR A 451 8.81 10.56 10.64
C THR A 451 10.12 11.33 10.79
N LEU A 452 11.22 10.59 10.84
CA LEU A 452 12.59 11.11 10.84
C LEU A 452 13.22 10.88 9.47
N PHE A 453 13.64 11.96 8.81
CA PHE A 453 14.52 11.94 7.65
C PHE A 453 15.94 12.23 8.14
N THR A 454 16.85 11.28 8.00
CA THR A 454 18.22 11.38 8.51
C THR A 454 19.18 10.61 7.59
N SER A 455 20.47 10.61 7.90
CA SER A 455 21.46 9.74 7.28
C SER A 455 21.92 8.65 8.25
N LYS A 456 22.38 7.51 7.73
CA LYS A 456 22.91 6.42 8.57
C LYS A 456 24.16 6.81 9.37
N SER A 457 24.87 7.85 8.94
CA SER A 457 26.04 8.43 9.61
C SER A 457 25.66 9.26 10.84
N SER A 458 24.44 9.79 10.91
CA SER A 458 24.02 10.71 11.95
C SER A 458 23.99 10.12 13.37
N LYS A 459 24.28 10.97 14.37
CA LYS A 459 24.10 10.65 15.80
C LYS A 459 22.62 10.39 16.12
N LEU A 460 21.71 11.15 15.50
CA LEU A 460 20.27 11.07 15.72
C LEU A 460 19.71 9.73 15.25
N TYR A 461 20.20 9.20 14.12
CA TYR A 461 19.86 7.85 13.66
C TYR A 461 20.20 6.81 14.73
N ARG A 462 21.39 6.86 15.33
CA ARG A 462 21.80 5.90 16.38
C ARG A 462 20.96 6.04 17.65
N ALA A 463 20.62 7.26 18.04
CA ALA A 463 19.85 7.53 19.25
C ALA A 463 18.38 7.08 19.16
N LEU A 464 17.77 7.21 17.98
CA LEU A 464 16.35 6.88 17.76
C LEU A 464 16.14 5.49 17.14
N LYS A 465 17.20 4.82 16.72
CA LYS A 465 17.13 3.45 16.19
C LYS A 465 16.51 2.52 17.23
N GLY A 466 15.40 1.89 16.85
CA GLY A 466 14.68 0.94 17.70
C GLY A 466 13.36 1.49 18.26
N LYS A 467 13.12 2.81 18.22
CA LYS A 467 11.76 3.36 18.42
C LYS A 467 10.90 2.97 17.23
N ARG A 468 9.83 2.20 17.45
CA ARG A 468 9.01 1.63 16.37
C ARG A 468 7.82 2.50 16.05
N MET A 469 7.40 3.41 16.93
CA MET A 469 6.41 4.44 16.60
C MET A 469 6.96 5.57 15.74
N VAL A 470 8.28 5.76 15.70
CA VAL A 470 8.92 6.71 14.78
C VAL A 470 9.25 5.98 13.48
N ARG A 471 8.83 6.54 12.35
CA ARG A 471 9.25 6.06 11.04
C ARG A 471 10.61 6.64 10.68
N MET A 472 11.56 5.80 10.33
CA MET A 472 12.90 6.25 9.95
C MET A 472 13.08 6.12 8.44
N VAL A 473 13.46 7.23 7.81
CA VAL A 473 13.92 7.32 6.43
C VAL A 473 15.40 7.70 6.48
N ALA A 474 16.27 6.74 6.20
CA ALA A 474 17.72 6.89 6.33
C ALA A 474 18.40 6.92 4.96
N ALA A 475 19.08 8.02 4.64
CA ALA A 475 19.96 8.11 3.48
C ALA A 475 21.25 7.29 3.70
N SER A 476 21.67 6.58 2.65
CA SER A 476 22.81 5.68 2.68
C SER A 476 23.46 5.56 1.31
N SER A 477 24.75 5.87 1.23
CA SER A 477 25.57 5.71 0.01
C SER A 477 25.76 4.24 -0.42
N MET A 478 25.50 3.29 0.47
CA MET A 478 25.59 1.85 0.17
C MET A 478 24.39 1.31 -0.61
N VAL A 479 23.39 2.15 -0.90
CA VAL A 479 22.12 1.74 -1.49
C VAL A 479 21.86 2.55 -2.76
N SER A 480 21.63 1.87 -3.88
CA SER A 480 21.39 2.49 -5.19
C SER A 480 19.90 2.64 -5.55
N ALA A 481 19.01 2.09 -4.75
CA ALA A 481 17.56 2.20 -4.90
C ALA A 481 16.86 2.06 -3.54
N PRO A 482 15.70 2.72 -3.30
CA PRO A 482 15.01 2.64 -2.02
C PRO A 482 14.77 1.20 -1.57
N ASP A 483 15.04 0.89 -0.30
CA ASP A 483 14.81 -0.44 0.27
C ASP A 483 14.18 -0.34 1.67
N GLU A 484 13.26 -1.25 2.00
CA GLU A 484 12.61 -1.27 3.30
C GLU A 484 13.18 -2.42 4.15
N SER A 485 13.68 -2.08 5.33
CA SER A 485 14.19 -3.04 6.30
C SER A 485 13.04 -3.82 6.95
N PRO A 486 13.29 -5.04 7.50
CA PRO A 486 12.28 -5.80 8.23
C PRO A 486 11.73 -5.06 9.47
N ASP A 487 12.41 -4.03 9.95
CA ASP A 487 11.99 -3.20 11.08
C ASP A 487 11.08 -2.03 10.66
N GLY A 488 10.83 -1.86 9.35
CA GLY A 488 10.04 -0.75 8.78
C GLY A 488 10.84 0.55 8.61
N GLU A 489 12.17 0.46 8.57
CA GLU A 489 13.06 1.57 8.19
C GLU A 489 13.17 1.61 6.66
N ILE A 490 13.01 2.80 6.08
CA ILE A 490 13.22 3.00 4.64
C ILE A 490 14.63 3.53 4.43
N GLN A 491 15.39 2.86 3.61
CA GLN A 491 16.71 3.28 3.19
C GLN A 491 16.58 3.93 1.81
N ILE A 492 17.13 5.12 1.65
CA ILE A 492 17.20 5.81 0.36
C ILE A 492 18.66 6.03 -0.04
N PRO A 493 18.97 6.06 -1.35
CA PRO A 493 20.24 6.60 -1.81
C PRO A 493 20.48 8.02 -1.28
N ASP A 494 21.73 8.35 -1.03
CA ASP A 494 22.12 9.72 -0.66
C ASP A 494 21.88 10.71 -1.80
N LYS A 495 21.64 11.98 -1.47
CA LYS A 495 21.50 13.08 -2.44
C LYS A 495 20.40 12.87 -3.48
N GLU A 496 19.26 12.28 -3.11
CA GLU A 496 18.11 12.10 -3.99
C GLU A 496 16.88 12.83 -3.43
N LEU A 497 16.86 14.16 -3.57
CA LEU A 497 15.73 14.99 -3.12
C LEU A 497 14.39 14.52 -3.70
N GLY A 498 14.37 14.06 -4.96
CA GLY A 498 13.16 13.54 -5.60
C GLY A 498 12.56 12.32 -4.87
N LEU A 499 13.39 11.52 -4.20
CA LEU A 499 12.92 10.43 -3.36
C LEU A 499 12.35 10.96 -2.04
N VAL A 500 13.02 11.91 -1.40
CA VAL A 500 12.50 12.53 -0.16
C VAL A 500 11.14 13.20 -0.41
N THR A 501 11.00 13.96 -1.49
CA THR A 501 9.74 14.64 -1.84
C THR A 501 8.62 13.67 -2.18
N SER A 502 8.92 12.58 -2.92
CA SER A 502 7.91 11.55 -3.22
C SER A 502 7.47 10.80 -1.96
N LEU A 503 8.40 10.42 -1.08
CA LEU A 503 8.09 9.79 0.21
C LEU A 503 7.20 10.68 1.08
N MET A 504 7.50 11.98 1.11
CA MET A 504 6.74 12.95 1.87
C MET A 504 5.34 13.14 1.29
N THR A 505 5.21 13.18 -0.04
CA THR A 505 3.92 13.26 -0.74
C THR A 505 3.10 12.00 -0.47
N ASP A 506 3.72 10.82 -0.53
CA ASP A 506 3.06 9.55 -0.21
C ASP A 506 2.59 9.51 1.26
N LEU A 507 3.45 9.94 2.20
CA LEU A 507 3.10 10.07 3.61
C LEU A 507 1.90 10.99 3.82
N PHE A 508 1.85 12.12 3.12
CA PHE A 508 0.76 13.07 3.19
C PHE A 508 -0.53 12.54 2.55
N GLU A 509 -0.45 11.96 1.34
CA GLU A 509 -1.61 11.41 0.65
C GLU A 509 -2.25 10.24 1.41
N ASN A 510 -1.44 9.39 2.04
CA ASN A 510 -1.90 8.22 2.78
C ASN A 510 -2.49 8.56 4.16
N ASN A 511 -2.08 9.68 4.77
CA ASN A 511 -2.42 10.01 6.16
C ASN A 511 -3.19 11.33 6.27
N ARG A 512 -4.24 11.53 5.44
CA ARG A 512 -5.05 12.76 5.48
C ARG A 512 -5.86 12.94 6.78
N SER A 513 -6.07 11.88 7.53
CA SER A 513 -6.87 11.86 8.76
C SER A 513 -6.07 12.14 10.03
N VAL A 514 -4.73 12.24 9.93
CA VAL A 514 -3.81 12.32 11.06
C VAL A 514 -2.79 13.44 10.83
N ALA A 515 -2.44 14.19 11.88
CA ALA A 515 -1.39 15.19 11.82
C ALA A 515 -0.01 14.52 11.63
N LEU A 516 0.90 15.20 10.92
CA LEU A 516 2.22 14.66 10.57
C LEU A 516 3.31 15.48 11.24
N SER A 517 4.25 14.78 11.88
CA SER A 517 5.40 15.40 12.54
C SER A 517 6.69 14.91 11.92
N PHE A 518 7.40 15.80 11.23
CA PHE A 518 8.63 15.51 10.50
C PHE A 518 9.84 16.14 11.15
N VAL A 519 10.95 15.41 11.16
CA VAL A 519 12.27 15.95 11.51
C VAL A 519 13.22 15.67 10.36
N PHE A 520 13.81 16.73 9.82
CA PHE A 520 14.84 16.67 8.80
C PHE A 520 16.20 16.93 9.43
N ASP A 521 16.99 15.88 9.48
CA ASP A 521 18.38 15.88 9.91
C ASP A 521 19.31 15.78 8.70
N SER A 522 20.47 16.43 8.79
CA SER A 522 21.55 16.32 7.80
C SER A 522 21.04 16.61 6.38
N ILE A 523 20.26 17.68 6.23
CA ILE A 523 19.59 18.06 4.98
C ILE A 523 20.57 18.18 3.81
N THR A 524 21.81 18.59 4.07
CA THR A 524 22.90 18.63 3.08
C THR A 524 23.27 17.26 2.52
N GLU A 525 23.08 16.18 3.27
CA GLU A 525 23.29 14.79 2.81
C GLU A 525 22.03 14.24 2.10
N LEU A 526 20.85 14.77 2.43
CA LEU A 526 19.58 14.42 1.78
C LEU A 526 19.42 15.08 0.41
N ILE A 527 19.92 16.31 0.25
CA ILE A 527 19.76 17.13 -0.96
C ILE A 527 21.02 17.06 -1.82
N ARG A 528 20.85 16.86 -3.13
CA ARG A 528 21.94 16.97 -4.10
C ARG A 528 22.35 18.43 -4.28
N GLY A 529 23.35 18.87 -3.52
CA GLY A 529 23.92 20.20 -3.70
C GLY A 529 25.43 20.19 -3.55
N GLU A 530 26.15 20.50 -4.64
CA GLU A 530 27.59 20.84 -4.55
C GLU A 530 27.78 22.30 -4.11
N ARG A 531 26.74 23.12 -4.29
CA ARG A 531 26.69 24.53 -3.88
C ARG A 531 25.48 24.82 -2.99
N TRP A 532 25.61 25.79 -2.10
CA TRP A 532 24.54 26.15 -1.15
C TRP A 532 23.26 26.63 -1.84
N GLU A 533 23.32 27.19 -3.06
CA GLU A 533 22.11 27.64 -3.78
C GLU A 533 21.21 26.46 -4.19
N GLN A 534 21.81 25.30 -4.49
CA GLN A 534 21.07 24.08 -4.83
C GLN A 534 20.39 23.51 -3.58
N VAL A 535 21.10 23.51 -2.43
CA VAL A 535 20.55 23.08 -1.14
C VAL A 535 19.42 24.01 -0.71
N TYR A 536 19.60 25.33 -0.84
CA TYR A 536 18.57 26.33 -0.56
C TYR A 536 17.30 26.11 -1.41
N SER A 537 17.47 25.90 -2.73
CA SER A 537 16.35 25.61 -3.63
C SER A 537 15.62 24.32 -3.23
N GLY A 538 16.37 23.27 -2.86
CA GLY A 538 15.77 22.02 -2.40
C GLY A 538 15.00 22.14 -1.09
N ILE A 539 15.52 22.90 -0.12
CA ILE A 539 14.82 23.20 1.14
C ILE A 539 13.54 23.99 0.85
N LYS A 540 13.63 25.00 -0.02
CA LYS A 540 12.46 25.78 -0.43
C LYS A 540 11.37 24.90 -1.05
N GLN A 541 11.75 23.96 -1.93
CA GLN A 541 10.81 22.99 -2.51
C GLN A 541 10.16 22.10 -1.45
N LEU A 542 10.93 21.64 -0.45
CA LEU A 542 10.38 20.84 0.66
C LEU A 542 9.36 21.65 1.48
N ILE A 543 9.68 22.90 1.81
CA ILE A 543 8.77 23.78 2.56
C ILE A 543 7.48 24.04 1.76
N GLU A 544 7.59 24.29 0.44
CA GLU A 544 6.43 24.46 -0.43
C GLU A 544 5.53 23.22 -0.46
N LEU A 545 6.11 22.02 -0.44
CA LEU A 545 5.35 20.76 -0.32
C LEU A 545 4.72 20.57 1.07
N LEU A 546 5.33 21.13 2.12
CA LEU A 546 4.86 21.11 3.52
C LEU A 546 3.79 22.17 3.81
N SER A 547 3.26 22.85 2.79
CA SER A 547 2.27 23.92 2.95
C SER A 547 0.97 23.57 3.71
N PRO A 548 0.47 22.32 3.79
CA PRO A 548 -0.71 22.01 4.60
C PRO A 548 -0.54 22.40 6.07
N SER A 549 -1.62 22.85 6.72
CA SER A 549 -1.62 23.28 8.13
C SER A 549 -1.53 22.13 9.14
N THR A 550 -1.56 20.87 8.67
CA THR A 550 -1.53 19.66 9.51
C THR A 550 -0.15 19.02 9.60
N VAL A 551 0.88 19.66 9.02
CA VAL A 551 2.24 19.13 8.98
C VAL A 551 3.18 20.03 9.76
N THR A 552 3.69 19.50 10.87
CA THR A 552 4.74 20.11 11.68
C THR A 552 6.08 19.57 11.21
N ALA A 553 7.05 20.45 10.94
CA ALA A 553 8.36 20.02 10.47
C ALA A 553 9.49 20.78 11.17
N ILE A 554 10.46 20.05 11.72
CA ILE A 554 11.70 20.60 12.28
C ILE A 554 12.86 20.34 11.32
N PHE A 555 13.56 21.39 10.93
CA PHE A 555 14.76 21.34 10.10
C PHE A 555 15.98 21.60 10.99
N LEU A 556 16.83 20.59 11.15
CA LEU A 556 18.03 20.66 11.98
C LEU A 556 19.20 21.23 11.19
N VAL A 557 19.84 22.28 11.72
CA VAL A 557 21.03 22.89 11.12
C VAL A 557 22.11 23.09 12.17
N ASN A 558 23.31 22.58 11.89
CA ASN A 558 24.48 22.80 12.74
C ASN A 558 25.11 24.16 12.42
N LYS A 559 25.22 25.03 13.42
CA LYS A 559 25.77 26.39 13.29
C LYS A 559 27.25 26.41 12.88
N GLU A 560 28.02 25.40 13.31
CA GLU A 560 29.48 25.35 13.11
C GLU A 560 29.86 24.86 11.72
N THR A 561 29.05 23.98 11.13
CA THR A 561 29.35 23.38 9.82
C THR A 561 28.72 24.15 8.65
N THR A 562 27.88 25.15 8.94
CA THR A 562 27.10 25.87 7.94
C THR A 562 27.64 27.29 7.78
N GLU A 563 27.93 27.71 6.55
CA GLU A 563 28.37 29.08 6.28
C GLU A 563 27.34 30.12 6.77
N GLU A 564 27.79 31.19 7.43
CA GLU A 564 26.92 32.22 8.00
C GLU A 564 26.00 32.88 6.97
N ARG A 565 26.49 33.08 5.73
CA ARG A 565 25.69 33.64 4.63
C ARG A 565 24.52 32.73 4.28
N PHE A 566 24.76 31.42 4.20
CA PHE A 566 23.74 30.45 3.89
C PHE A 566 22.75 30.30 5.05
N LEU A 567 23.25 30.28 6.30
CA LEU A 567 22.42 30.24 7.50
C LEU A 567 21.49 31.47 7.58
N GLY A 568 22.00 32.67 7.28
CA GLY A 568 21.19 33.89 7.18
C GLY A 568 20.09 33.80 6.12
N ALA A 569 20.37 33.19 4.97
CA ALA A 569 19.35 32.94 3.94
C ALA A 569 18.30 31.92 4.40
N LEU A 570 18.71 30.85 5.09
CA LEU A 570 17.80 29.84 5.64
C LEU A 570 16.84 30.44 6.65
N ARG A 571 17.32 31.31 7.57
CA ARG A 571 16.45 32.02 8.52
C ARG A 571 15.30 32.75 7.81
N GLY A 572 15.51 33.28 6.62
CA GLY A 572 14.48 33.95 5.83
C GLY A 572 13.33 33.04 5.34
N LEU A 573 13.52 31.72 5.31
CA LEU A 573 12.52 30.76 4.84
C LEU A 573 11.54 30.30 5.94
N PHE A 574 11.91 30.44 7.22
CA PHE A 574 11.16 29.89 8.34
C PHE A 574 10.52 30.98 9.20
N SER A 575 9.24 30.79 9.51
CA SER A 575 8.48 31.67 10.41
C SER A 575 8.81 31.41 11.87
N VAL A 576 9.18 30.16 12.22
CA VAL A 576 9.61 29.75 13.55
C VAL A 576 11.08 29.36 13.53
N GLN A 577 11.88 29.98 14.39
CA GLN A 577 13.32 29.76 14.53
C GLN A 577 13.65 29.51 15.98
N MET A 578 14.36 28.43 16.23
CA MET A 578 14.80 27.99 17.54
C MET A 578 16.32 27.81 17.55
N SER A 579 16.93 28.11 18.69
CA SER A 579 18.36 28.01 18.91
C SER A 579 18.62 27.19 20.17
N LEU A 580 19.44 26.15 20.04
CA LEU A 580 19.94 25.37 21.15
C LEU A 580 21.38 25.80 21.45
N ASP A 581 21.59 26.41 22.62
CA ASP A 581 22.90 26.89 23.08
C ASP A 581 23.43 26.03 24.24
N ASP A 582 24.76 26.01 24.40
CA ASP A 582 25.50 25.08 25.27
C ASP A 582 25.73 25.60 26.71
N THR A 583 25.24 26.80 27.05
CA THR A 583 25.57 27.47 28.32
C THR A 583 24.74 26.96 29.51
N GLU A 584 25.34 26.10 30.35
CA GLU A 584 25.00 25.71 31.75
C GLU A 584 23.52 25.56 32.17
N GLY A 585 22.64 25.35 31.20
CA GLY A 585 21.24 25.00 31.35
C GLY A 585 20.68 24.91 29.95
N GLN A 586 20.09 23.78 29.60
CA GLN A 586 19.54 23.45 28.27
C GLN A 586 18.42 24.42 27.85
N ALA A 587 18.74 25.68 27.64
CA ALA A 587 17.78 26.73 27.31
C ALA A 587 17.60 26.72 25.80
N LEU A 588 16.70 25.83 25.34
CA LEU A 588 16.10 25.99 24.03
C LEU A 588 15.47 27.39 23.97
N ARG A 589 16.00 28.25 23.10
CA ARG A 589 15.50 29.61 22.92
C ARG A 589 14.73 29.71 21.62
N VAL A 590 13.51 30.20 21.70
CA VAL A 590 12.76 30.65 20.52
C VAL A 590 13.33 32.01 20.11
N VAL A 591 14.01 32.04 18.97
CA VAL A 591 14.62 33.26 18.41
C VAL A 591 13.58 34.07 17.64
N LYS A 592 12.67 33.38 16.95
CA LYS A 592 11.59 33.97 16.18
C LYS A 592 10.39 33.02 16.18
N ALA A 593 9.18 33.54 16.36
CA ALA A 593 7.95 32.77 16.15
C ALA A 593 6.86 33.69 15.60
N GLU A 594 6.56 33.52 14.31
CA GLU A 594 5.42 34.12 13.62
C GLU A 594 4.45 32.97 13.27
N PHE A 595 3.32 32.91 13.97
CA PHE A 595 2.25 31.91 13.76
C PHE A 595 1.20 32.42 12.78
#